data_AF-A0A970RIC2-F1
#
_entry.id   AF-A0A970RIC2-F1
#
_cell.length_a   1.000
_cell.length_b   1.000
_cell.length_c   1.000
_cell.angle_alpha   90.00
_cell.angle_beta   90.00
_cell.angle_gamma   90.00
#
_symmetry.space_group_name_H-M   'P 1'
#
loop_
_entity.id
_entity.type
_entity.pdbx_description
1 polymer ?
#
loop_
_entity_poly.entity_id
_entity_poly.type
_entity_poly.pdbx_seq_one_letter_code
_entity_poly.pdbx_strand_id
1 'polypeptide(L)'
;DETFKMVKEGFEKNFNMTWTRPVGFNNTYVMAVKAERAEKLGLKKASDLADHAPKWKLGGDENFDTRLDGYPGWSERYGITFRDVLPMQYAMMYMALAEDEVDVIAAYSTDSRIKKLDLALLEDDKNFFPDYSAAFVLPIPLAEKYPGLVPVVEKISGVIDEQSMAAMNLAFDEGDDPEDIAAAFLREKGLIK
;
A
#
# COMPACT_ATOMS: atom_id res chain seq x y z
N ASP A 1 8.61 2.68 -15.59
CA ASP A 1 10.00 2.96 -16.00
C ASP A 1 10.44 4.41 -15.86
N GLU A 2 9.72 5.39 -16.42
CA GLU A 2 10.11 6.80 -16.32
C GLU A 2 10.13 7.33 -14.88
N THR A 3 9.08 7.06 -14.09
CA THR A 3 9.01 7.40 -12.66
C THR A 3 10.18 6.82 -11.88
N PHE A 4 10.49 5.55 -12.09
CA PHE A 4 11.61 4.87 -11.42
C PHE A 4 12.94 5.55 -11.75
N LYS A 5 13.18 5.87 -13.02
CA LYS A 5 14.39 6.56 -13.45
C LYS A 5 14.52 7.93 -12.77
N MET A 6 13.45 8.72 -12.74
CA MET A 6 13.45 10.03 -12.09
C MET A 6 13.74 9.94 -10.58
N VAL A 7 13.12 8.99 -9.88
CA VAL A 7 13.37 8.78 -8.44
C VAL A 7 14.82 8.35 -8.21
N LYS A 8 15.32 7.39 -8.99
CA LYS A 8 16.70 6.92 -8.89
C LYS A 8 17.71 8.05 -9.10
N GLU A 9 17.63 8.77 -10.22
CA GLU A 9 18.52 9.87 -10.55
C GLU A 9 18.43 11.01 -9.51
N GLY A 10 17.22 11.30 -9.03
CA GLY A 10 16.99 12.27 -7.96
C GLY A 10 17.67 11.89 -6.65
N PHE A 11 17.61 10.61 -6.26
CA PHE A 11 18.27 10.13 -5.05
C PHE A 11 19.79 10.10 -5.17
N GLU A 12 20.31 9.69 -6.32
CA GLU A 12 21.75 9.66 -6.56
C GLU A 12 22.34 11.07 -6.50
N LYS A 13 21.65 12.04 -7.12
CA LYS A 13 22.07 13.44 -7.16
C LYS A 13 21.99 14.13 -5.80
N ASN A 14 20.91 13.92 -5.04
CA ASN A 14 20.62 14.73 -3.87
C ASN A 14 20.99 14.06 -2.54
N PHE A 15 21.08 12.72 -2.49
CA PHE A 15 21.21 11.97 -1.24
C PHE A 15 22.35 10.96 -1.23
N ASN A 16 23.12 10.81 -2.32
CA ASN A 16 24.18 9.81 -2.45
C ASN A 16 23.69 8.37 -2.19
N MET A 17 22.44 8.10 -2.62
CA MET A 17 21.75 6.81 -2.51
C MET A 17 21.26 6.38 -3.88
N THR A 18 21.23 5.07 -4.14
CA THR A 18 20.73 4.49 -5.38
C THR A 18 19.56 3.54 -5.10
N TRP A 19 18.67 3.41 -6.07
CA TRP A 19 17.52 2.51 -6.02
C TRP A 19 17.76 1.27 -6.88
N THR A 20 17.42 0.09 -6.36
CA THR A 20 17.27 -1.13 -7.16
C THR A 20 15.95 -1.12 -7.92
N ARG A 21 15.80 -1.97 -8.94
CA ARG A 21 14.48 -2.16 -9.57
C ARG A 21 13.42 -2.64 -8.56
N PRO A 22 12.14 -2.27 -8.73
CA PRO A 22 11.05 -2.72 -7.89
C PRO A 22 10.97 -4.23 -7.70
N VAL A 23 10.55 -4.67 -6.51
CA VAL A 23 10.46 -6.08 -6.12
C VAL A 23 9.26 -6.81 -6.73
N GLY A 24 8.22 -6.08 -7.16
CA GLY A 24 7.16 -6.62 -8.02
C GLY A 24 5.71 -6.29 -7.62
N PHE A 25 5.46 -5.82 -6.39
CA PHE A 25 4.11 -5.50 -5.91
C PHE A 25 3.90 -3.99 -5.78
N ASN A 26 2.64 -3.58 -5.86
CA ASN A 26 2.17 -2.22 -5.61
C ASN A 26 1.36 -2.19 -4.31
N ASN A 27 1.84 -1.48 -3.29
CA ASN A 27 1.14 -1.33 -2.01
C ASN A 27 0.46 0.04 -1.91
N THR A 28 -0.42 0.31 -2.87
CA THR A 28 -1.09 1.60 -2.96
C THR A 28 -2.26 1.71 -1.98
N TYR A 29 -2.67 2.95 -1.73
CA TYR A 29 -3.90 3.22 -1.00
C TYR A 29 -5.11 2.91 -1.86
N VAL A 30 -6.16 2.41 -1.23
CA VAL A 30 -7.45 2.16 -1.86
C VAL A 30 -8.57 2.46 -0.86
N MET A 31 -9.63 3.10 -1.34
CA MET A 31 -10.81 3.30 -0.49
C MET A 31 -11.53 1.96 -0.35
N ALA A 32 -11.77 1.53 0.89
CA ALA A 32 -12.40 0.24 1.18
C ALA A 32 -13.60 0.41 2.13
N VAL A 33 -14.65 -0.38 1.87
CA VAL A 33 -15.86 -0.45 2.68
C VAL A 33 -16.20 -1.92 2.94
N LYS A 34 -17.11 -2.22 3.88
CA LYS A 34 -17.65 -3.59 4.02
C LYS A 34 -18.34 -4.02 2.72
N ALA A 35 -18.12 -5.27 2.28
CA ALA A 35 -18.70 -5.77 1.04
C ALA A 35 -20.24 -5.66 1.01
N GLU A 36 -20.91 -5.99 2.11
CA GLU A 36 -22.38 -5.84 2.24
C GLU A 36 -22.83 -4.39 2.01
N ARG A 37 -22.08 -3.40 2.54
CA ARG A 37 -22.37 -1.98 2.34
C ARG A 37 -22.16 -1.56 0.90
N ALA A 38 -21.08 -2.02 0.26
CA ALA A 38 -20.83 -1.77 -1.15
C ALA A 38 -21.96 -2.33 -2.03
N GLU A 39 -22.38 -3.58 -1.80
CA GLU A 39 -23.45 -4.20 -2.57
C GLU A 39 -24.79 -3.47 -2.39
N LYS A 40 -25.17 -3.19 -1.14
CA LYS A 40 -26.43 -2.51 -0.81
C LYS A 40 -26.56 -1.11 -1.40
N LEU A 41 -25.44 -0.38 -1.47
CA LEU A 41 -25.40 1.00 -1.95
C LEU A 41 -24.91 1.11 -3.40
N GLY A 42 -24.50 0.01 -4.02
CA GLY A 42 -23.99 -0.02 -5.38
C GLY A 42 -22.62 0.63 -5.56
N LEU A 43 -21.76 0.62 -4.52
CA LEU A 43 -20.44 1.24 -4.54
C LEU A 43 -19.43 0.33 -5.25
N LYS A 44 -18.80 0.83 -6.31
CA LYS A 44 -17.76 0.12 -7.06
C LYS A 44 -16.48 0.93 -7.24
N LYS A 45 -16.60 2.25 -7.25
CA LYS A 45 -15.50 3.20 -7.44
C LYS A 45 -15.51 4.29 -6.38
N ALA A 46 -14.36 4.90 -6.18
CA ALA A 46 -14.15 5.98 -5.23
C ALA A 46 -15.11 7.17 -5.48
N SER A 47 -15.41 7.49 -6.74
CA SER A 47 -16.42 8.52 -7.07
C SER A 47 -17.84 8.20 -6.57
N ASP A 48 -18.20 6.94 -6.34
CA ASP A 48 -19.54 6.57 -5.84
C ASP A 48 -19.75 6.99 -4.38
N LEU A 49 -18.66 7.33 -3.66
CA LEU A 49 -18.73 7.81 -2.28
C LEU A 49 -19.34 9.21 -2.16
N ALA A 50 -19.46 9.97 -3.26
CA ALA A 50 -19.83 11.38 -3.24
C ALA A 50 -21.15 11.67 -2.50
N ASP A 51 -22.17 10.83 -2.73
CA ASP A 51 -23.51 11.03 -2.13
C ASP A 51 -23.58 10.64 -0.65
N HIS A 52 -22.58 9.88 -0.18
CA HIS A 52 -22.54 9.31 1.17
C HIS A 52 -21.55 10.03 2.09
N ALA A 53 -20.42 10.46 1.54
CA ALA A 53 -19.31 11.08 2.25
C ALA A 53 -19.73 12.19 3.23
N PRO A 54 -20.66 13.12 2.91
CA PRO A 54 -21.04 14.19 3.84
C PRO A 54 -21.65 13.72 5.17
N LYS A 55 -22.05 12.45 5.27
CA LYS A 55 -22.58 11.82 6.49
C LYS A 55 -21.64 10.77 7.09
N TRP A 56 -20.60 10.40 6.35
CA TRP A 56 -19.74 9.27 6.65
C TRP A 56 -18.43 9.70 7.26
N LYS A 57 -17.85 8.79 8.04
CA LYS A 57 -16.50 8.92 8.59
C LYS A 57 -15.52 8.13 7.76
N LEU A 58 -14.38 8.74 7.43
CA LEU A 58 -13.25 8.07 6.81
C LEU A 58 -12.19 7.77 7.87
N GLY A 59 -11.78 6.50 7.99
CA GLY A 59 -10.58 6.12 8.71
C GLY A 59 -9.36 6.17 7.80
N GLY A 60 -8.28 6.79 8.27
CA GLY A 60 -6.98 6.78 7.59
C GLY A 60 -5.88 6.38 8.55
N ASP A 61 -4.74 5.98 8.02
CA ASP A 61 -3.55 5.80 8.84
C ASP A 61 -2.97 7.14 9.32
N GLU A 62 -1.87 7.10 10.06
CA GLU A 62 -1.28 8.29 10.68
C GLU A 62 -0.98 9.39 9.65
N ASN A 63 -1.47 10.60 9.94
CA ASN A 63 -1.33 11.80 9.10
C ASN A 63 -2.02 11.73 7.72
N PHE A 64 -2.85 10.71 7.44
CA PHE A 64 -3.60 10.63 6.19
C PHE A 64 -4.51 11.86 5.98
N ASP A 65 -5.02 12.43 7.07
CA ASP A 65 -5.86 13.63 7.12
C ASP A 65 -5.15 14.94 6.72
N THR A 66 -3.81 14.97 6.81
CA THR A 66 -3.01 16.20 6.61
C THR A 66 -2.05 16.14 5.42
N ARG A 67 -1.68 14.94 4.96
CA ARG A 67 -0.78 14.74 3.82
C ARG A 67 -1.42 15.16 2.50
N LEU A 68 -0.72 15.93 1.67
CA LEU A 68 -1.21 16.31 0.34
C LEU A 68 -1.39 15.10 -0.59
N ASP A 69 -0.56 14.06 -0.43
CA ASP A 69 -0.71 12.78 -1.12
C ASP A 69 -1.67 11.82 -0.39
N GLY A 70 -2.37 12.30 0.65
CA GLY A 70 -3.44 11.63 1.37
C GLY A 70 -4.81 12.29 1.13
N TYR A 71 -5.60 12.45 2.19
CA TYR A 71 -6.98 12.93 2.10
C TYR A 71 -7.15 14.33 1.49
N PRO A 72 -6.38 15.38 1.87
CA PRO A 72 -6.51 16.69 1.25
C PRO A 72 -6.46 16.69 -0.28
N GLY A 73 -5.45 16.05 -0.87
CA GLY A 73 -5.33 15.95 -2.33
C GLY A 73 -6.40 15.03 -2.93
N TRP A 74 -6.73 13.92 -2.24
CA TRP A 74 -7.78 13.01 -2.71
C TRP A 74 -9.13 13.75 -2.76
N SER A 75 -9.47 14.50 -1.71
CA SER A 75 -10.69 15.29 -1.61
C SER A 75 -10.79 16.31 -2.73
N GLU A 76 -9.70 17.04 -3.02
CA GLU A 76 -9.64 18.00 -4.12
C GLU A 76 -9.84 17.32 -5.48
N ARG A 77 -9.11 16.23 -5.74
CA ARG A 77 -9.19 15.48 -7.00
C ARG A 77 -10.58 14.91 -7.26
N TYR A 78 -11.22 14.40 -6.19
CA TYR A 78 -12.51 13.76 -6.26
C TYR A 78 -13.68 14.74 -6.20
N GLY A 79 -13.50 15.90 -5.56
CA GLY A 79 -14.58 16.82 -5.20
C GLY A 79 -15.50 16.25 -4.11
N ILE A 80 -14.95 15.37 -3.26
CA ILE A 80 -15.68 14.65 -2.22
C ILE A 80 -15.12 15.08 -0.86
N THR A 81 -16.01 15.36 0.10
CA THR A 81 -15.64 15.71 1.47
C THR A 81 -16.41 14.82 2.45
N PHE A 82 -15.68 14.13 3.33
CA PHE A 82 -16.27 13.34 4.40
C PHE A 82 -16.73 14.21 5.56
N ARG A 83 -17.69 13.71 6.35
CA ARG A 83 -18.12 14.39 7.59
C ARG A 83 -16.94 14.53 8.55
N ASP A 84 -16.24 13.42 8.77
CA ASP A 84 -15.07 13.33 9.63
C ASP A 84 -13.99 12.50 8.92
N VAL A 85 -12.73 12.89 9.09
CA VAL A 85 -11.57 12.07 8.73
C VAL A 85 -10.77 11.82 9.99
N LEU A 86 -10.63 10.55 10.35
CA LEU A 86 -10.07 10.11 11.61
C LEU A 86 -8.74 9.38 11.34
N PRO A 87 -7.59 10.04 11.61
CA PRO A 87 -6.31 9.35 11.58
C PRO A 87 -6.23 8.39 12.76
N MET A 88 -5.76 7.18 12.52
CA MET A 88 -5.57 6.16 13.54
C MET A 88 -4.42 5.23 13.20
N GLN A 89 -4.00 4.41 14.16
CA GLN A 89 -3.00 3.39 13.88
C GLN A 89 -3.53 2.42 12.83
N TYR A 90 -2.66 2.00 11.93
CA TYR A 90 -2.96 1.04 10.86
C TYR A 90 -3.70 -0.22 11.36
N ALA A 91 -3.31 -0.75 12.53
CA ALA A 91 -4.00 -1.90 13.14
C ALA A 91 -5.47 -1.58 13.47
N MET A 92 -5.73 -0.38 13.99
CA MET A 92 -7.06 0.08 14.42
C MET A 92 -7.98 0.44 13.27
N MET A 93 -7.44 0.90 12.14
CA MET A 93 -8.23 1.29 10.97
C MET A 93 -9.21 0.22 10.50
N TYR A 94 -8.75 -1.03 10.40
CA TYR A 94 -9.58 -2.14 9.96
C TYR A 94 -10.60 -2.57 11.03
N MET A 95 -10.22 -2.47 12.31
CA MET A 95 -11.14 -2.76 13.42
C MET A 95 -12.27 -1.71 13.50
N ALA A 96 -11.93 -0.43 13.38
CA ALA A 96 -12.89 0.66 13.36
C ALA A 96 -13.91 0.50 12.23
N LEU A 97 -13.49 0.02 11.04
CA LEU A 97 -14.41 -0.32 9.97
C LEU A 97 -15.28 -1.52 10.34
N ALA A 98 -14.68 -2.60 10.85
CA ALA A 98 -15.39 -3.82 11.24
C ALA A 98 -16.47 -3.54 12.31
N GLU A 99 -16.21 -2.64 13.25
CA GLU A 99 -17.09 -2.25 14.34
C GLU A 99 -18.06 -1.10 14.00
N ASP A 100 -18.08 -0.66 12.73
CA ASP A 100 -18.90 0.47 12.24
C ASP A 100 -18.61 1.82 12.94
N GLU A 101 -17.41 1.98 13.51
CA GLU A 101 -16.94 3.27 14.03
C GLU A 101 -16.60 4.25 12.90
N VAL A 102 -16.16 3.71 11.76
CA VAL A 102 -15.99 4.42 10.48
C VAL A 102 -16.75 3.73 9.36
N ASP A 103 -17.05 4.49 8.30
CA ASP A 103 -17.87 4.01 7.19
C ASP A 103 -17.04 3.49 6.01
N VAL A 104 -15.86 4.08 5.84
CA VAL A 104 -14.87 3.78 4.80
C VAL A 104 -13.48 3.95 5.39
N ILE A 105 -12.50 3.23 4.85
CA ILE A 105 -11.08 3.38 5.21
C ILE A 105 -10.19 3.59 3.99
N ALA A 106 -9.08 4.29 4.16
CA ALA A 106 -7.97 4.29 3.21
C ALA A 106 -7.08 3.05 3.47
N ALA A 107 -7.51 1.89 2.96
CA ALA A 107 -6.80 0.63 3.12
C ALA A 107 -5.55 0.54 2.24
N TYR A 108 -4.67 -0.40 2.58
CA TYR A 108 -3.55 -0.80 1.75
C TYR A 108 -3.96 -1.96 0.85
N SER A 109 -3.74 -1.86 -0.47
CA SER A 109 -4.23 -2.85 -1.45
C SER A 109 -3.78 -4.29 -1.19
N THR A 110 -2.66 -4.47 -0.49
CA THR A 110 -2.06 -5.79 -0.19
C THR A 110 -2.32 -6.28 1.25
N ASP A 111 -3.20 -5.62 2.00
CA ASP A 111 -3.47 -5.96 3.39
C ASP A 111 -4.24 -7.29 3.54
N SER A 112 -3.75 -8.16 4.44
CA SER A 112 -4.33 -9.48 4.68
C SER A 112 -5.78 -9.41 5.20
N ARG A 113 -6.14 -8.33 5.90
CA ARG A 113 -7.43 -8.17 6.57
C ARG A 113 -8.55 -7.82 5.60
N ILE A 114 -8.25 -7.37 4.38
CA ILE A 114 -9.25 -7.13 3.34
C ILE A 114 -10.07 -8.39 3.11
N LYS A 115 -9.39 -9.53 2.94
CA LYS A 115 -10.05 -10.83 2.75
C LYS A 115 -10.68 -11.35 4.04
N LYS A 116 -10.02 -11.19 5.19
CA LYS A 116 -10.53 -11.67 6.49
C LYS A 116 -11.81 -10.96 6.92
N LEU A 117 -11.94 -9.67 6.60
CA LEU A 117 -13.06 -8.82 7.00
C LEU A 117 -14.11 -8.63 5.89
N ASP A 118 -13.95 -9.34 4.76
CA ASP A 118 -14.83 -9.24 3.58
C ASP A 118 -15.06 -7.78 3.14
N LEU A 119 -13.96 -7.10 2.84
CA LEU A 119 -13.98 -5.70 2.41
C LEU A 119 -14.04 -5.61 0.88
N ALA A 120 -14.88 -4.71 0.39
CA ALA A 120 -14.89 -4.29 -1.00
C ALA A 120 -13.91 -3.14 -1.21
N LEU A 121 -12.95 -3.34 -2.11
CA LEU A 121 -12.06 -2.30 -2.60
C LEU A 121 -12.77 -1.51 -3.70
N LEU A 122 -12.77 -0.19 -3.58
CA LEU A 122 -13.36 0.71 -4.57
C LEU A 122 -12.28 1.14 -5.58
N GLU A 123 -12.59 1.03 -6.87
CA GLU A 123 -11.72 1.47 -7.96
C GLU A 123 -11.34 2.96 -7.79
N ASP A 124 -10.06 3.30 -7.84
CA ASP A 124 -9.57 4.69 -7.89
C ASP A 124 -9.76 5.26 -9.31
N ASP A 125 -11.01 5.53 -9.68
CA ASP A 125 -11.42 5.89 -11.04
C ASP A 125 -10.86 7.23 -11.56
N LYS A 126 -10.27 8.04 -10.68
CA LYS A 126 -9.55 9.27 -11.03
C LYS A 126 -8.03 9.15 -10.92
N ASN A 127 -7.49 7.97 -10.62
CA ASN A 127 -6.07 7.67 -10.49
C ASN A 127 -5.36 8.71 -9.59
N PHE A 128 -5.89 8.92 -8.38
CA PHE A 128 -5.27 9.83 -7.43
C PHE A 128 -4.05 9.20 -6.77
N PHE A 129 -4.17 7.95 -6.32
CA PHE A 129 -3.09 7.30 -5.60
C PHE A 129 -2.03 6.84 -6.60
N PRO A 130 -0.76 7.25 -6.42
CA PRO A 130 0.31 6.81 -7.29
C PRO A 130 0.63 5.33 -7.04
N ASP A 131 1.48 4.78 -7.90
CA ASP A 131 2.08 3.48 -7.65
C ASP A 131 3.07 3.55 -6.47
N TYR A 132 2.81 2.77 -5.44
CA TYR A 132 3.70 2.53 -4.30
C TYR A 132 4.46 1.23 -4.51
N SER A 133 5.35 1.24 -5.49
CA SER A 133 6.25 0.13 -5.79
C SER A 133 7.36 0.03 -4.73
N ALA A 134 7.50 -1.14 -4.11
CA ALA A 134 8.59 -1.39 -3.17
C ALA A 134 9.91 -1.67 -3.90
N ALA A 135 11.01 -1.10 -3.40
CA ALA A 135 12.36 -1.28 -3.91
C ALA A 135 13.39 -1.06 -2.79
N PHE A 136 14.61 -1.54 -2.98
CA PHE A 136 15.69 -1.31 -2.02
C PHE A 136 16.41 0.00 -2.34
N VAL A 137 16.70 0.76 -1.28
CA VAL A 137 17.51 1.98 -1.34
C VAL A 137 18.85 1.70 -0.67
N LEU A 138 19.94 1.90 -1.40
CA LEU A 138 21.28 1.54 -0.97
C LEU A 138 22.21 2.76 -1.03
N PRO A 139 23.12 2.96 -0.06
CA PRO A 139 24.15 3.98 -0.19
C PRO A 139 25.06 3.68 -1.39
N ILE A 140 25.33 4.69 -2.22
CA ILE A 140 26.25 4.54 -3.37
C ILE A 140 27.63 4.01 -2.92
N PRO A 141 28.26 4.52 -1.84
CA PRO A 141 29.56 4.01 -1.41
C PRO A 141 29.56 2.53 -1.02
N LEU A 142 28.41 2.01 -0.54
CA LEU A 142 28.27 0.59 -0.21
C LEU A 142 28.18 -0.26 -1.48
N ALA A 143 27.41 0.20 -2.47
CA ALA A 143 27.29 -0.46 -3.77
C ALA A 143 28.62 -0.47 -4.53
N GLU A 144 29.40 0.62 -4.46
CA GLU A 144 30.74 0.71 -5.05
C GLU A 144 31.75 -0.20 -4.33
N LYS A 145 31.70 -0.25 -3.00
CA LYS A 145 32.57 -1.12 -2.20
C LYS A 145 32.31 -2.60 -2.47
N TYR A 146 31.08 -2.97 -2.75
CA TYR A 146 30.66 -4.34 -3.06
C TYR A 146 29.92 -4.41 -4.40
N PRO A 147 30.63 -4.45 -5.55
CA PRO A 147 30.00 -4.42 -6.88
C PRO A 147 29.00 -5.55 -7.14
N GLY A 148 29.10 -6.67 -6.41
CA GLY A 148 28.15 -7.79 -6.48
C GLY A 148 26.85 -7.57 -5.70
N LEU A 149 26.76 -6.54 -4.85
CA LEU A 149 25.60 -6.29 -3.98
C LEU A 149 24.34 -6.00 -4.80
N VAL A 150 24.39 -5.01 -5.70
CA VAL A 150 23.22 -4.63 -6.51
C VAL A 150 22.72 -5.81 -7.36
N PRO A 151 23.58 -6.53 -8.12
CA PRO A 151 23.13 -7.73 -8.85
C PRO A 151 22.52 -8.82 -7.99
N VAL A 152 22.98 -8.99 -6.74
CA VAL A 152 22.40 -9.99 -5.81
C VAL A 152 21.02 -9.54 -5.33
N VAL A 153 20.89 -8.28 -4.91
CA VAL A 153 19.61 -7.73 -4.44
C VAL A 153 18.58 -7.70 -5.56
N GLU A 154 18.97 -7.34 -6.78
CA GLU A 154 18.07 -7.29 -7.95
C GLU A 154 17.57 -8.66 -8.41
N LYS A 155 18.08 -9.78 -7.86
CA LYS A 155 17.48 -11.10 -8.13
C LYS A 155 16.03 -11.21 -7.67
N ILE A 156 15.63 -10.42 -6.68
CA ILE A 156 14.24 -10.37 -6.19
C ILE A 156 13.37 -9.37 -6.96
N SER A 157 13.96 -8.57 -7.87
CA SER A 157 13.21 -7.58 -8.64
C SER A 157 12.18 -8.27 -9.55
N GLY A 158 10.93 -7.83 -9.44
CA GLY A 158 9.79 -8.42 -10.16
C GLY A 158 9.35 -9.82 -9.69
N VAL A 159 9.87 -10.32 -8.57
CA VAL A 159 9.58 -11.68 -8.07
C VAL A 159 8.42 -11.72 -7.08
N ILE A 160 8.20 -10.64 -6.32
CA ILE A 160 7.15 -10.56 -5.30
C ILE A 160 5.91 -9.91 -5.94
N ASP A 161 4.96 -10.71 -6.39
CA ASP A 161 3.65 -10.20 -6.81
C ASP A 161 2.74 -9.84 -5.61
N GLU A 162 1.64 -9.13 -5.88
CA GLU A 162 0.70 -8.68 -4.84
C GLU A 162 0.09 -9.84 -4.05
N GLN A 163 -0.19 -10.98 -4.70
CA GLN A 163 -0.76 -12.15 -4.05
C GLN A 163 0.24 -12.79 -3.07
N SER A 164 1.50 -12.90 -3.49
CA SER A 164 2.59 -13.39 -2.66
C SER A 164 2.84 -12.46 -1.47
N MET A 165 2.84 -11.15 -1.69
CA MET A 165 3.01 -10.18 -0.62
C MET A 165 1.85 -10.24 0.39
N ALA A 166 0.61 -10.29 -0.09
CA ALA A 166 -0.56 -10.43 0.77
C ALA A 166 -0.53 -11.74 1.59
N ALA A 167 -0.05 -12.84 1.01
CA ALA A 167 0.11 -14.11 1.71
C ALA A 167 1.22 -14.05 2.78
N MET A 168 2.34 -13.39 2.51
CA MET A 168 3.40 -13.19 3.50
C MET A 168 2.96 -12.27 4.65
N ASN A 169 2.24 -11.18 4.34
CA ASN A 169 1.63 -10.31 5.37
C ASN A 169 0.65 -11.09 6.24
N LEU A 170 -0.16 -11.95 5.63
CA LEU A 170 -1.11 -12.80 6.33
C LEU A 170 -0.42 -13.74 7.34
N ALA A 171 0.66 -14.42 6.93
CA ALA A 171 1.41 -15.30 7.82
C ALA A 171 1.97 -14.54 9.03
N PHE A 172 2.51 -13.34 8.80
CA PHE A 172 2.99 -12.48 9.89
C PHE A 172 1.87 -12.08 10.86
N ASP A 173 0.70 -11.70 10.33
CA ASP A 173 -0.47 -11.37 11.15
C ASP A 173 -1.00 -12.57 11.96
N GLU A 174 -0.72 -13.80 11.51
CA GLU A 174 -1.07 -15.05 12.20
C GLU A 174 -0.03 -15.48 13.24
N GLY A 175 1.06 -14.74 13.35
CA GLY A 175 2.09 -14.90 14.38
C GLY A 175 3.33 -15.68 13.92
N ASP A 176 3.46 -15.97 12.63
CA ASP A 176 4.68 -16.57 12.08
C ASP A 176 5.85 -15.56 12.13
N ASP A 177 7.07 -16.08 12.28
CA ASP A 177 8.26 -15.24 12.35
C ASP A 177 8.62 -14.64 10.98
N PRO A 178 8.87 -13.31 10.88
CA PRO A 178 9.15 -12.67 9.60
C PRO A 178 10.42 -13.17 8.90
N GLU A 179 11.43 -13.63 9.64
CA GLU A 179 12.64 -14.23 9.08
C GLU A 179 12.31 -15.57 8.42
N ASP A 180 11.50 -16.40 9.08
CA ASP A 180 11.05 -17.68 8.55
C ASP A 180 10.15 -17.51 7.32
N ILE A 181 9.22 -16.56 7.34
CA ILE A 181 8.36 -16.22 6.19
C ILE A 181 9.22 -15.81 4.99
N ALA A 182 10.15 -14.86 5.19
CA ALA A 182 11.02 -14.39 4.13
C ALA A 182 11.93 -15.50 3.59
N ALA A 183 12.51 -16.33 4.48
CA ALA A 183 13.37 -17.43 4.08
C ALA A 183 12.60 -18.51 3.30
N ALA A 184 11.38 -18.83 3.71
CA ALA A 184 10.51 -19.77 3.00
C ALA A 184 10.20 -19.28 1.58
N PHE A 185 9.80 -18.01 1.43
CA PHE A 185 9.53 -17.41 0.12
C PHE A 185 10.79 -17.41 -0.77
N LEU A 186 11.94 -17.00 -0.23
CA LEU A 186 13.19 -16.98 -1.00
C LEU A 186 13.62 -18.38 -1.44
N ARG A 187 13.41 -19.43 -0.63
CA ARG A 187 13.67 -20.82 -1.01
C ARG A 187 12.69 -21.31 -2.08
N GLU A 188 11.40 -21.01 -1.93
CA GLU A 188 10.37 -21.35 -2.92
C GLU A 188 10.70 -20.77 -4.29
N LYS A 189 11.18 -19.52 -4.34
CA LYS A 189 11.61 -18.85 -5.58
C LYS A 189 13.03 -19.24 -6.03
N GLY A 190 13.71 -20.14 -5.33
CA GLY A 190 15.05 -20.62 -5.65
C GLY A 190 16.15 -19.56 -5.53
N LEU A 191 15.90 -18.49 -4.77
CA LEU A 191 16.83 -17.38 -4.54
C LEU A 191 17.88 -17.71 -3.47
N ILE A 192 17.52 -18.57 -2.51
CA ILE A 192 18.41 -19.13 -1.48
C ILE A 192 18.21 -20.65 -1.36
N LYS A 193 19.11 -21.30 -0.61
CA LYS A 193 19.07 -22.75 -0.34
C LYS A 193 18.29 -23.09 0.94
#